data_AF-A0A2S9PQV8-F1
#
_entry.id   AF-A0A2S9PQV8-F1
#
_cell.length_a   1.000
_cell.length_b   1.000
_cell.length_c   1.000
_cell.angle_alpha   90.00
_cell.angle_beta   90.00
_cell.angle_gamma   90.00
#
_symmetry.space_group_name_H-M   'P 1'
#
loop_
_entity.id
_entity.type
_entity.pdbx_description
1 polymer ?
#
loop_
_entity_poly.entity_id
_entity_poly.type
_entity_poly.pdbx_seq_one_letter_code
_entity_poly.pdbx_strand_id
1 'polypeptide(L)'
;MNSLAHTMMTAARPVDSLTASGGLDRYPYSDSPVADRVAPSAWEGVDGELGRVGRRAAGSRGRGLHGQLVQQLGQMIVSGDLGADRPLVPEEIGQRFEVSRTVVRESLRVLEAKGLVSARPNVGTRVRPVSDWNLLDPDIIEWRAFGPQRDDQRRELGELRWTIEPLAARLAAGHGREDVQQRLSDMVEIMGHALAQADALTFSRADAEFHGLLIQLAGNRMLDHLSGIVSAALQVSGAPATGCDRPSESCVAHHARIVDALAAGDGTAAETAMRQLLMVHPEVERVVPAPREH
;
A
#
# COMPACT_ATOMS: atom_id res chain seq x y z
N MET A 1 43.07 47.81 -49.20
CA MET A 1 42.95 46.52 -49.91
C MET A 1 41.68 45.86 -49.39
N ASN A 2 40.51 46.31 -49.86
CA ASN A 2 39.69 45.72 -50.96
C ASN A 2 39.30 44.26 -50.64
N SER A 3 38.03 43.82 -50.66
CA SER A 3 36.80 44.42 -51.21
C SER A 3 35.58 43.53 -50.86
N LEU A 4 34.48 44.18 -50.45
CA LEU A 4 33.04 43.98 -50.78
C LEU A 4 32.44 42.54 -50.77
N ALA A 5 31.49 42.21 -49.89
CA ALA A 5 30.07 42.65 -49.81
C ALA A 5 29.14 41.99 -50.84
N HIS A 6 28.11 41.27 -50.37
CA HIS A 6 26.74 41.46 -50.86
C HIS A 6 25.66 41.04 -49.86
N THR A 7 24.65 41.88 -49.86
CA THR A 7 23.49 42.05 -48.99
C THR A 7 22.26 41.53 -49.73
N MET A 8 21.26 40.97 -49.03
CA MET A 8 19.87 41.47 -49.08
C MET A 8 18.92 40.68 -48.17
N MET A 9 18.31 41.41 -47.24
CA MET A 9 16.97 41.16 -46.70
C MET A 9 15.92 41.30 -47.81
N THR A 10 14.72 40.72 -47.66
CA THR A 10 13.42 41.43 -47.79
C THR A 10 12.21 40.58 -47.34
N ALA A 11 11.47 41.13 -46.38
CA ALA A 11 10.00 41.18 -46.13
C ALA A 11 9.12 39.95 -45.85
N ALA A 12 7.99 40.27 -45.21
CA ALA A 12 7.08 39.46 -44.40
C ALA A 12 5.66 39.29 -44.99
N ARG A 13 4.99 38.16 -44.60
CA ARG A 13 3.54 37.91 -44.27
C ARG A 13 2.44 38.25 -45.32
N PRO A 14 1.14 37.80 -45.20
CA PRO A 14 0.45 36.87 -44.27
C PRO A 14 -0.56 35.83 -44.90
N VAL A 15 -1.08 34.93 -44.03
CA VAL A 15 -2.45 34.32 -43.90
C VAL A 15 -3.22 33.83 -45.16
N ASP A 16 -3.56 32.53 -45.20
CA ASP A 16 -4.98 32.10 -45.19
C ASP A 16 -5.19 30.62 -44.81
N SER A 17 -6.31 30.41 -44.10
CA SER A 17 -6.90 29.19 -43.59
C SER A 17 -7.47 28.26 -44.68
N LEU A 18 -7.53 26.94 -44.42
CA LEU A 18 -8.70 26.05 -44.63
C LEU A 18 -8.40 24.59 -44.22
N THR A 19 -9.07 24.16 -43.16
CA THR A 19 -9.83 22.89 -42.98
C THR A 19 -9.39 21.59 -43.68
N ALA A 20 -9.11 20.55 -42.88
CA ALA A 20 -9.61 19.16 -43.01
C ALA A 20 -9.03 18.31 -41.85
N SER A 21 -9.78 18.04 -40.77
CA SER A 21 -10.59 16.81 -40.57
C SER A 21 -9.83 15.50 -40.83
N GLY A 22 -9.28 14.91 -39.78
CA GLY A 22 -8.78 13.52 -39.74
C GLY A 22 -9.05 12.95 -38.35
N GLY A 23 -10.08 12.10 -38.25
CA GLY A 23 -10.65 11.60 -37.00
C GLY A 23 -9.73 10.66 -36.23
N LEU A 24 -9.74 10.81 -34.90
CA LEU A 24 -9.28 9.80 -33.98
C LEU A 24 -10.49 9.07 -33.43
N ASP A 25 -10.50 7.75 -33.69
CA ASP A 25 -11.53 6.81 -33.33
C ASP A 25 -11.87 6.85 -31.83
N ARG A 26 -13.15 7.12 -31.60
CA ARG A 26 -13.82 7.19 -30.31
C ARG A 26 -14.37 5.79 -30.04
N TYR A 27 -13.78 5.05 -29.09
CA TYR A 27 -14.35 3.77 -28.64
C TYR A 27 -15.72 4.02 -27.98
N PRO A 28 -16.82 3.43 -28.47
CA PRO A 28 -18.14 3.59 -27.86
C PRO A 28 -18.33 2.50 -26.80
N TYR A 29 -18.62 2.90 -25.56
CA TYR A 29 -19.17 1.98 -24.56
C TYR A 29 -20.68 1.88 -24.83
N SER A 30 -21.14 0.69 -25.18
CA SER A 30 -22.55 0.39 -25.43
C SER A 30 -23.36 0.37 -24.13
N ASP A 31 -24.47 1.12 -24.13
CA ASP A 31 -25.59 1.00 -23.20
C ASP A 31 -26.32 -0.35 -23.32
N SER A 32 -26.78 -0.91 -22.19
CA SER A 32 -28.08 -1.59 -21.95
C SER A 32 -28.05 -2.44 -20.66
N PRO A 33 -29.18 -2.83 -20.05
CA PRO A 33 -30.00 -2.01 -19.14
C PRO A 33 -30.18 -2.66 -17.75
N VAL A 34 -30.82 -1.88 -16.87
CA VAL A 34 -31.26 -2.19 -15.50
C VAL A 34 -32.08 -3.50 -15.40
N ALA A 35 -31.77 -4.32 -14.39
CA ALA A 35 -32.68 -5.35 -13.89
C ALA A 35 -32.65 -5.40 -12.35
N ASP A 36 -33.84 -5.23 -11.78
CA ASP A 36 -34.21 -5.40 -10.37
C ASP A 36 -33.59 -6.62 -9.70
N ARG A 37 -33.21 -6.48 -8.41
CA ARG A 37 -33.44 -7.53 -7.40
C ARG A 37 -33.21 -7.05 -5.94
N VAL A 38 -34.35 -6.94 -5.25
CA VAL A 38 -34.68 -7.55 -3.93
C VAL A 38 -33.79 -7.21 -2.72
N ALA A 39 -34.40 -6.50 -1.77
CA ALA A 39 -33.93 -6.29 -0.40
C ALA A 39 -33.96 -7.58 0.44
N PRO A 40 -33.05 -7.75 1.42
CA PRO A 40 -33.28 -8.65 2.54
C PRO A 40 -33.75 -7.90 3.79
N SER A 41 -34.57 -8.63 4.53
CA SER A 41 -35.38 -8.25 5.67
C SER A 41 -34.61 -7.96 6.96
N ALA A 42 -35.29 -7.19 7.81
CA ALA A 42 -35.03 -6.98 9.22
C ALA A 42 -34.86 -8.29 10.01
N TRP A 43 -33.93 -8.26 10.97
CA TRP A 43 -33.83 -9.23 12.06
C TRP A 43 -33.56 -8.47 13.36
N GLU A 44 -34.61 -8.32 14.17
CA GLU A 44 -34.51 -8.02 15.59
C GLU A 44 -34.10 -9.29 16.37
N GLY A 45 -33.32 -9.12 17.44
CA GLY A 45 -33.07 -10.16 18.43
C GLY A 45 -31.78 -9.95 19.22
N VAL A 46 -31.91 -9.48 20.45
CA VAL A 46 -30.85 -9.15 21.42
C VAL A 46 -30.69 -10.27 22.46
N ASP A 47 -29.42 -10.48 22.84
CA ASP A 47 -28.79 -11.01 24.06
C ASP A 47 -29.00 -12.45 24.60
N GLY A 48 -27.86 -13.05 24.97
CA GLY A 48 -27.76 -14.20 25.87
C GLY A 48 -26.37 -14.85 25.99
N GLU A 49 -25.55 -14.31 26.89
CA GLU A 49 -24.45 -14.96 27.66
C GLU A 49 -22.99 -15.01 27.15
N LEU A 50 -22.16 -14.46 28.03
CA LEU A 50 -20.71 -14.34 28.02
C LEU A 50 -19.98 -15.66 28.34
N GLY A 51 -18.82 -15.88 27.73
CA GLY A 51 -17.82 -16.80 28.31
C GLY A 51 -16.63 -17.17 27.41
N ARG A 52 -15.46 -16.59 27.70
CA ARG A 52 -14.09 -16.88 27.21
C ARG A 52 -13.69 -16.35 25.82
N VAL A 53 -13.11 -15.16 25.82
CA VAL A 53 -12.40 -14.55 24.67
C VAL A 53 -11.01 -15.20 24.52
N GLY A 54 -10.92 -16.23 23.68
CA GLY A 54 -9.68 -16.59 23.00
C GLY A 54 -9.57 -15.75 21.72
N ARG A 55 -8.51 -14.95 21.58
CA ARG A 55 -8.22 -14.17 20.36
C ARG A 55 -8.04 -15.12 19.16
N ARG A 56 -9.12 -15.42 18.45
CA ARG A 56 -9.09 -16.06 17.13
C ARG A 56 -8.96 -14.97 16.07
N ALA A 57 -7.91 -15.08 15.26
CA ALA A 57 -7.60 -14.20 14.14
C ALA A 57 -8.81 -14.02 13.20
N ALA A 58 -9.26 -12.79 13.04
CA ALA A 58 -10.38 -12.44 12.16
C ALA A 58 -10.09 -12.66 10.66
N GLY A 59 -8.86 -13.03 10.27
CA GLY A 59 -8.49 -13.37 8.89
C GLY A 59 -8.62 -14.86 8.50
N SER A 60 -8.90 -15.76 9.46
CA SER A 60 -8.85 -17.21 9.21
C SER A 60 -10.12 -17.80 8.57
N ARG A 61 -11.28 -17.16 8.71
CA ARG A 61 -12.59 -17.78 8.35
C ARG A 61 -12.90 -17.84 6.84
N GLY A 62 -12.09 -17.24 5.98
CA GLY A 62 -12.30 -17.25 4.51
C GLY A 62 -11.21 -17.97 3.71
N ARG A 63 -10.07 -18.32 4.31
CA ARG A 63 -8.97 -18.98 3.62
C ARG A 63 -9.10 -20.49 3.87
N GLY A 64 -9.40 -21.27 2.82
CA GLY A 64 -9.42 -22.74 2.90
C GLY A 64 -8.09 -23.31 3.42
N LEU A 65 -8.02 -24.61 3.71
CA LEU A 65 -6.85 -25.28 4.31
C LEU A 65 -5.51 -24.90 3.67
N HIS A 66 -5.50 -24.77 2.33
CA HIS A 66 -4.35 -24.31 1.57
C HIS A 66 -3.85 -22.90 1.97
N GLY A 67 -4.77 -21.93 2.09
CA GLY A 67 -4.42 -20.56 2.46
C GLY A 67 -3.97 -20.42 3.91
N GLN A 68 -4.51 -21.25 4.81
CA GLN A 68 -4.02 -21.32 6.20
C GLN A 68 -2.59 -21.86 6.27
N LEU A 69 -2.29 -22.89 5.48
CA LEU A 69 -0.94 -23.45 5.40
C LEU A 69 0.07 -22.44 4.81
N VAL A 70 -0.32 -21.69 3.77
CA VAL A 70 0.52 -20.59 3.22
C VAL A 70 0.84 -19.57 4.31
N GLN A 71 -0.16 -19.11 5.06
CA GLN A 71 0.02 -18.15 6.15
C GLN A 71 1.01 -18.68 7.20
N GLN A 72 0.79 -19.91 7.69
CA GLN A 72 1.61 -20.50 8.74
C GLN A 72 3.06 -20.71 8.30
N LEU A 73 3.26 -21.30 7.12
CA LEU A 73 4.59 -21.52 6.57
C LEU A 73 5.31 -20.19 6.29
N GLY A 74 4.60 -19.19 5.74
CA GLY A 74 5.14 -17.84 5.52
C GLY A 74 5.64 -17.19 6.80
N GLN A 75 4.82 -17.18 7.86
CA GLN A 75 5.20 -16.65 9.17
C GLN A 75 6.43 -17.36 9.75
N MET A 76 6.48 -18.70 9.66
CA MET A 76 7.61 -19.48 10.16
C MET A 76 8.91 -19.28 9.35
N ILE A 77 8.81 -19.03 8.05
CA ILE A 77 9.98 -18.69 7.22
C ILE A 77 10.51 -17.32 7.61
N VAL A 78 9.61 -16.34 7.77
CA VAL A 78 9.98 -14.96 8.12
C VAL A 78 10.57 -14.86 9.53
N SER A 79 10.02 -15.60 10.50
CA SER A 79 10.56 -15.67 11.87
C SER A 79 11.89 -16.40 11.97
N GLY A 80 12.27 -17.17 10.94
CA GLY A 80 13.46 -18.03 10.93
C GLY A 80 13.24 -19.43 11.52
N ASP A 81 12.02 -19.77 11.97
CA ASP A 81 11.69 -21.10 12.50
C ASP A 81 11.81 -22.22 11.43
N LEU A 82 11.62 -21.85 10.16
CA LEU A 82 11.95 -22.67 9.00
C LEU A 82 13.23 -22.10 8.36
N GLY A 83 14.37 -22.50 8.90
CA GLY A 83 15.69 -22.02 8.46
C GLY A 83 16.12 -22.51 7.07
N ALA A 84 16.97 -21.71 6.41
CA ALA A 84 17.54 -21.96 5.08
C ALA A 84 18.45 -23.20 5.01
N ASP A 85 18.95 -23.68 6.14
CA ASP A 85 19.99 -24.70 6.21
C ASP A 85 19.47 -26.11 5.89
N ARG A 86 18.16 -26.34 6.06
CA ARG A 86 17.53 -27.63 5.74
C ARG A 86 16.51 -27.50 4.61
N PRO A 87 16.39 -28.52 3.75
CA PRO A 87 15.32 -28.55 2.77
C PRO A 87 13.96 -28.67 3.46
N LEU A 88 12.96 -27.99 2.91
CA LEU A 88 11.55 -28.15 3.25
C LEU A 88 11.04 -29.43 2.59
N VAL A 89 10.76 -30.44 3.40
CA VAL A 89 10.31 -31.76 2.93
C VAL A 89 8.77 -31.80 2.96
N PRO A 90 8.09 -31.95 1.80
CA PRO A 90 6.63 -31.90 1.75
C PRO A 90 5.93 -32.95 2.62
N GLU A 91 6.52 -34.12 2.78
CA GLU A 91 6.00 -35.22 3.60
C GLU A 91 6.00 -34.86 5.09
N GLU A 92 7.10 -34.28 5.58
CA GLU A 92 7.22 -33.83 6.98
C GLU A 92 6.26 -32.70 7.29
N ILE A 93 6.11 -31.74 6.36
CA ILE A 93 5.15 -30.64 6.49
C ILE A 93 3.72 -31.21 6.47
N GLY A 94 3.41 -32.13 5.56
CA GLY A 94 2.09 -32.75 5.48
C GLY A 94 1.69 -33.48 6.76
N GLN A 95 2.63 -34.23 7.36
CA GLN A 95 2.42 -34.88 8.66
C GLN A 95 2.25 -33.87 9.79
N ARG A 96 3.12 -32.85 9.86
CA ARG A 96 3.10 -31.84 10.94
C ARG A 96 1.82 -31.01 10.96
N PHE A 97 1.29 -30.67 9.79
CA PHE A 97 0.11 -29.82 9.65
C PHE A 97 -1.17 -30.62 9.34
N GLU A 98 -1.12 -31.95 9.36
CA GLU A 98 -2.24 -32.85 9.09
C GLU A 98 -2.96 -32.56 7.75
N VAL A 99 -2.17 -32.29 6.71
CA VAL A 99 -2.63 -31.92 5.37
C VAL A 99 -2.05 -32.84 4.30
N SER A 100 -2.76 -32.97 3.17
CA SER A 100 -2.29 -33.79 2.07
C SER A 100 -1.05 -33.20 1.41
N ARG A 101 -0.21 -34.08 0.84
CA ARG A 101 1.00 -33.69 0.08
C ARG A 101 0.69 -32.71 -1.06
N THR A 102 -0.49 -32.82 -1.67
CA THR A 102 -0.94 -31.91 -2.73
C THR A 102 -1.10 -30.49 -2.20
N VAL A 103 -1.78 -30.32 -1.06
CA VAL A 103 -1.97 -29.02 -0.42
C VAL A 103 -0.62 -28.39 -0.05
N VAL A 104 0.31 -29.19 0.48
CA VAL A 104 1.67 -28.72 0.80
C VAL A 104 2.39 -28.21 -0.45
N ARG A 105 2.37 -28.98 -1.55
CA ARG A 105 3.02 -28.57 -2.80
C ARG A 105 2.41 -27.30 -3.39
N GLU A 106 1.10 -27.15 -3.32
CA GLU A 106 0.43 -25.92 -3.74
C GLU A 106 0.84 -24.74 -2.86
N SER A 107 0.88 -24.90 -1.53
CA SER A 107 1.31 -23.85 -0.62
C SER A 107 2.77 -23.44 -0.85
N LEU A 108 3.65 -24.40 -1.09
CA LEU A 108 5.05 -24.13 -1.44
C LEU A 108 5.19 -23.39 -2.79
N ARG A 109 4.32 -23.65 -3.77
CA ARG A 109 4.31 -22.89 -5.04
C ARG A 109 3.93 -21.43 -4.84
N VAL A 110 2.97 -21.15 -3.96
CA VAL A 110 2.60 -19.77 -3.61
C VAL A 110 3.78 -19.06 -2.95
N LEU A 111 4.44 -19.73 -2.01
CA LEU A 111 5.63 -19.19 -1.33
C LEU A 111 6.82 -19.00 -2.28
N GLU A 112 6.97 -19.88 -3.28
CA GLU A 112 7.97 -19.75 -4.35
C GLU A 112 7.69 -18.52 -5.23
N ALA A 113 6.43 -18.29 -5.61
CA ALA A 113 6.04 -17.10 -6.38
C ALA A 113 6.29 -15.78 -5.62
N LYS A 114 6.23 -15.82 -4.29
CA LYS A 114 6.59 -14.68 -3.41
C LYS A 114 8.10 -14.56 -3.16
N GLY A 115 8.91 -15.51 -3.66
CA GLY A 115 10.36 -15.51 -3.52
C GLY A 115 10.89 -16.06 -2.19
N LEU A 116 10.04 -16.61 -1.32
CA LEU A 116 10.44 -17.12 0.01
C LEU A 116 11.20 -18.45 -0.08
N VAL A 117 10.88 -19.27 -1.09
CA VAL A 117 11.50 -20.58 -1.29
C VAL A 117 11.88 -20.77 -2.76
N SER A 118 12.77 -21.72 -3.03
CA SER A 118 13.06 -22.20 -4.38
C SER A 118 13.07 -23.72 -4.40
N ALA A 119 12.37 -24.32 -5.37
CA ALA A 119 12.44 -25.75 -5.65
C ALA A 119 13.51 -26.02 -6.71
N ARG A 120 14.51 -26.85 -6.39
CA ARG A 120 15.55 -27.27 -7.35
C ARG A 120 15.62 -28.79 -7.49
N PRO A 121 15.75 -29.33 -8.72
CA PRO A 121 15.96 -30.76 -8.94
C PRO A 121 17.13 -31.28 -8.10
N ASN A 122 16.97 -32.44 -7.47
CA ASN A 122 17.97 -33.12 -6.63
C ASN A 122 18.45 -32.37 -5.37
N VAL A 123 17.98 -31.13 -5.13
CA VAL A 123 18.33 -30.30 -3.95
C VAL A 123 17.13 -30.14 -3.01
N GLY A 124 15.91 -30.27 -3.55
CA GLY A 124 14.67 -30.06 -2.80
C GLY A 124 14.25 -28.59 -2.74
N THR A 125 13.24 -28.30 -1.94
CA THR A 125 12.77 -26.94 -1.70
C THR A 125 13.57 -26.32 -0.55
N ARG A 126 14.10 -25.11 -0.72
CA ARG A 126 14.86 -24.40 0.34
C ARG A 126 14.38 -22.97 0.48
N VAL A 127 14.48 -22.43 1.68
CA VAL A 127 14.23 -21.01 1.94
C VAL A 127 15.33 -20.17 1.29
N ARG A 128 14.92 -19.08 0.64
CA ARG A 128 15.82 -18.13 -0.03
C ARG A 128 16.26 -17.03 0.95
N PRO A 129 17.41 -16.38 0.72
CA PRO A 129 17.79 -15.20 1.50
C PRO A 129 16.76 -14.07 1.35
N VAL A 130 16.66 -13.19 2.35
CA VAL A 130 15.69 -12.07 2.38
C VAL A 130 15.82 -11.14 1.16
N SER A 131 17.03 -10.99 0.61
CA SER A 131 17.30 -10.20 -0.61
C SER A 131 16.51 -10.66 -1.84
N ASP A 132 16.04 -11.90 -1.83
CA ASP A 132 15.33 -12.52 -2.95
C ASP A 132 13.80 -12.49 -2.78
N TRP A 133 13.33 -12.10 -1.60
CA TRP A 133 11.89 -12.08 -1.29
C TRP A 133 11.23 -10.90 -1.97
N ASN A 134 9.95 -11.06 -2.36
CA ASN A 134 9.14 -9.93 -2.78
C ASN A 134 8.71 -9.10 -1.56
N LEU A 135 9.56 -8.19 -1.09
CA LEU A 135 9.32 -7.41 0.13
C LEU A 135 8.11 -6.46 0.04
N LEU A 136 7.60 -6.22 -1.17
CA LEU A 136 6.41 -5.41 -1.42
C LEU A 136 5.11 -6.23 -1.39
N ASP A 137 5.20 -7.56 -1.27
CA ASP A 137 4.03 -8.42 -1.15
C ASP A 137 3.31 -8.17 0.20
N PRO A 138 1.99 -7.89 0.21
CA PRO A 138 1.27 -7.58 1.45
C PRO A 138 1.33 -8.67 2.52
N ASP A 139 1.34 -9.95 2.12
CA ASP A 139 1.44 -11.04 3.10
C ASP A 139 2.85 -11.05 3.73
N ILE A 140 3.91 -10.80 2.95
CA ILE A 140 5.28 -10.70 3.48
C ILE A 140 5.42 -9.50 4.41
N ILE A 141 4.79 -8.36 4.07
CA ILE A 141 4.74 -7.19 4.96
C ILE A 141 4.07 -7.55 6.27
N GLU A 142 2.91 -8.20 6.23
CA GLU A 142 2.18 -8.67 7.42
C GLU A 142 3.00 -9.66 8.26
N TRP A 143 3.71 -10.60 7.65
CA TRP A 143 4.48 -11.61 8.38
C TRP A 143 5.73 -11.02 9.05
N ARG A 144 6.40 -10.05 8.40
CA ARG A 144 7.60 -9.38 8.95
C ARG A 144 7.26 -8.38 10.05
N ALA A 145 6.00 -7.92 10.12
CA ALA A 145 5.46 -7.01 11.13
C ALA A 145 5.75 -7.40 12.59
N PHE A 146 5.86 -8.71 12.86
CA PHE A 146 6.03 -9.27 14.20
C PHE A 146 7.30 -10.12 14.30
N GLY A 147 8.14 -10.10 13.27
CA GLY A 147 9.37 -10.88 13.18
C GLY A 147 10.63 -10.09 13.57
N PRO A 148 11.81 -10.72 13.53
CA PRO A 148 13.08 -10.08 13.88
C PRO A 148 13.46 -8.92 12.94
N GLN A 149 12.89 -8.86 11.72
CA GLN A 149 13.15 -7.81 10.73
C GLN A 149 12.16 -6.62 10.82
N ARG A 150 11.34 -6.56 11.87
CA ARG A 150 10.26 -5.57 12.03
C ARG A 150 10.76 -4.13 11.95
N ASP A 151 11.81 -3.78 12.68
CA ASP A 151 12.23 -2.39 12.78
C ASP A 151 12.94 -1.91 11.51
N ASP A 152 13.71 -2.79 10.85
CA ASP A 152 14.25 -2.53 9.51
C ASP A 152 13.14 -2.30 8.50
N GLN A 153 12.11 -3.16 8.49
CA GLN A 153 10.96 -3.00 7.62
C GLN A 153 10.22 -1.67 7.87
N ARG A 154 10.00 -1.29 9.14
CA ARG A 154 9.34 -0.02 9.47
C ARG A 154 10.11 1.18 8.93
N ARG A 155 11.45 1.17 9.07
CA ARG A 155 12.30 2.22 8.51
C ARG A 155 12.20 2.28 6.99
N GLU A 156 12.37 1.14 6.31
CA GLU A 156 12.30 1.03 4.84
C GLU A 156 10.95 1.50 4.29
N LEU A 157 9.84 1.09 4.93
CA LEU A 157 8.50 1.52 4.54
C LEU A 157 8.28 3.01 4.83
N GLY A 158 8.80 3.54 5.95
CA GLY A 158 8.76 4.97 6.24
C GLY A 158 9.48 5.81 5.19
N GLU A 159 10.66 5.37 4.74
CA GLU A 159 11.43 6.02 3.67
C GLU A 159 10.68 6.00 2.33
N LEU A 160 10.04 4.86 2.00
CA LEU A 160 9.20 4.74 0.81
C LEU A 160 8.03 5.74 0.86
N ARG A 161 7.29 5.76 1.98
CA ARG A 161 6.15 6.67 2.20
C ARG A 161 6.57 8.13 2.09
N TRP A 162 7.67 8.50 2.76
CA TRP A 162 8.26 9.85 2.69
C TRP A 162 8.59 10.30 1.27
N THR A 163 8.96 9.34 0.42
CA THR A 163 9.36 9.60 -0.96
C THR A 163 8.14 9.78 -1.88
N ILE A 164 7.11 8.94 -1.73
CA ILE A 164 6.02 8.84 -2.72
C ILE A 164 4.77 9.64 -2.33
N GLU A 165 4.41 9.68 -1.05
CA GLU A 165 3.12 10.23 -0.62
C GLU A 165 3.03 11.74 -0.76
N PRO A 166 4.08 12.55 -0.46
CA PRO A 166 4.01 13.98 -0.71
C PRO A 166 3.78 14.33 -2.19
N LEU A 167 4.42 13.59 -3.10
CA LEU A 167 4.17 13.75 -4.53
C LEU A 167 2.74 13.35 -4.89
N ALA A 168 2.23 12.26 -4.33
CA ALA A 168 0.86 11.83 -4.53
C ALA A 168 -0.15 12.91 -4.05
N ALA A 169 0.08 13.50 -2.88
CA ALA A 169 -0.73 14.58 -2.33
C ALA A 169 -0.74 15.81 -3.25
N ARG A 170 0.43 16.21 -3.78
CA ARG A 170 0.52 17.29 -4.77
C ARG A 170 -0.29 17.00 -6.01
N LEU A 171 -0.15 15.79 -6.56
CA LEU A 171 -0.83 15.39 -7.78
C LEU A 171 -2.34 15.29 -7.57
N ALA A 172 -2.78 14.82 -6.41
CA ALA A 172 -4.20 14.71 -6.07
C ALA A 172 -4.91 16.07 -6.09
N ALA A 173 -4.21 17.16 -5.73
CA ALA A 173 -4.70 18.52 -5.91
C ALA A 173 -4.78 18.86 -7.41
N GLY A 174 -5.98 18.73 -7.98
CA GLY A 174 -6.25 18.92 -9.41
C GLY A 174 -7.07 17.79 -10.02
N HIS A 175 -7.22 16.66 -9.33
CA HIS A 175 -8.06 15.53 -9.75
C HIS A 175 -9.40 15.49 -8.99
N GLY A 176 -9.91 16.67 -8.62
CA GLY A 176 -11.07 16.88 -7.73
C GLY A 176 -12.26 15.95 -8.05
N ARG A 177 -12.42 14.94 -7.20
CA ARG A 177 -13.56 14.03 -7.18
C ARG A 177 -14.28 14.24 -5.86
N GLU A 178 -15.48 14.85 -5.91
CA GLU A 178 -16.24 15.24 -4.72
C GLU A 178 -16.52 14.03 -3.80
N ASP A 179 -16.79 12.85 -4.38
CA ASP A 179 -16.99 11.61 -3.63
C ASP A 179 -15.74 11.18 -2.85
N VAL A 180 -14.57 11.29 -3.45
CA VAL A 180 -13.30 10.95 -2.79
C VAL A 180 -12.91 12.00 -1.76
N GLN A 181 -13.10 13.28 -2.06
CA GLN A 181 -12.84 14.36 -1.11
C GLN A 181 -13.71 14.23 0.14
N GLN A 182 -15.01 13.93 -0.04
CA GLN A 182 -15.90 13.64 1.09
C GLN A 182 -15.39 12.43 1.90
N ARG A 183 -15.00 11.34 1.21
CA ARG A 183 -14.48 10.15 1.90
C ARG A 183 -13.20 10.44 2.69
N LEU A 184 -12.30 11.27 2.16
CA LEU A 184 -11.09 11.70 2.86
C LEU A 184 -11.44 12.50 4.12
N SER A 185 -12.41 13.42 4.04
CA SER A 185 -12.94 14.15 5.21
C SER A 185 -13.50 13.21 6.26
N ASP A 186 -14.33 12.23 5.86
CA ASP A 186 -14.91 11.23 6.75
C ASP A 186 -13.80 10.46 7.50
N MET A 187 -12.68 10.12 6.83
CA MET A 187 -11.57 9.42 7.48
C MET A 187 -10.91 10.28 8.57
N VAL A 188 -10.77 11.60 8.34
CA VAL A 188 -10.22 12.51 9.36
C VAL A 188 -11.15 12.59 10.57
N GLU A 189 -12.47 12.64 10.36
CA GLU A 189 -13.46 12.63 11.44
C GLU A 189 -13.41 11.31 12.24
N ILE A 190 -13.33 10.16 11.55
CA ILE A 190 -13.19 8.86 12.20
C ILE A 190 -11.90 8.79 13.03
N MET A 191 -10.77 9.30 12.51
CA MET A 191 -9.52 9.39 13.27
C MET A 191 -9.68 10.24 14.53
N GLY A 192 -10.36 11.39 14.44
CA GLY A 192 -10.65 12.26 15.59
C GLY A 192 -11.48 11.56 16.66
N HIS A 193 -12.55 10.86 16.27
CA HIS A 193 -13.38 10.08 17.19
C HIS A 193 -12.64 8.91 17.82
N ALA A 194 -11.89 8.16 17.01
CA ALA A 194 -11.08 7.03 17.48
C ALA A 194 -10.01 7.48 18.48
N LEU A 195 -9.36 8.62 18.23
CA LEU A 195 -8.41 9.24 19.15
C LEU A 195 -9.06 9.55 20.50
N ALA A 196 -10.23 10.20 20.51
CA ALA A 196 -10.96 10.55 21.73
C ALA A 196 -11.37 9.33 22.56
N GLN A 197 -11.58 8.18 21.91
CA GLN A 197 -11.96 6.91 22.55
C GLN A 197 -10.76 6.00 22.85
N ALA A 198 -9.53 6.43 22.54
CA ALA A 198 -8.32 5.61 22.60
C ALA A 198 -8.42 4.29 21.79
N ASP A 199 -9.18 4.30 20.69
CA ASP A 199 -9.32 3.17 19.76
C ASP A 199 -8.24 3.22 18.66
N ALA A 200 -7.05 2.71 19.01
CA ALA A 200 -5.91 2.68 18.09
C ALA A 200 -6.18 1.84 16.82
N LEU A 201 -7.03 0.82 16.89
CA LEU A 201 -7.31 -0.06 15.75
C LEU A 201 -8.16 0.68 14.71
N THR A 202 -9.22 1.35 15.15
CA THR A 202 -10.06 2.15 14.25
C THR A 202 -9.28 3.33 13.68
N PHE A 203 -8.45 3.98 14.49
CA PHE A 203 -7.54 5.04 14.00
C PHE A 203 -6.64 4.53 12.86
N SER A 204 -5.90 3.43 13.10
CA SER A 204 -4.96 2.88 12.10
C SER A 204 -5.66 2.43 10.81
N ARG A 205 -6.91 1.96 10.89
CA ARG A 205 -7.72 1.63 9.71
C ARG A 205 -8.11 2.86 8.90
N ALA A 206 -8.60 3.90 9.56
CA ALA A 206 -8.95 5.15 8.90
C ALA A 206 -7.71 5.82 8.29
N ASP A 207 -6.57 5.80 8.99
CA ASP A 207 -5.27 6.31 8.53
C ASP A 207 -4.80 5.58 7.26
N ALA A 208 -4.77 4.25 7.27
CA ALA A 208 -4.41 3.45 6.10
C ALA A 208 -5.34 3.67 4.89
N GLU A 209 -6.65 3.85 5.15
CA GLU A 209 -7.64 4.13 4.09
C GLU A 209 -7.44 5.53 3.51
N PHE A 210 -7.23 6.54 4.36
CA PHE A 210 -6.95 7.92 3.94
C PHE A 210 -5.75 7.98 2.98
N HIS A 211 -4.62 7.39 3.39
CA HIS A 211 -3.41 7.37 2.57
C HIS A 211 -3.62 6.61 1.24
N GLY A 212 -4.33 5.49 1.27
CA GLY A 212 -4.67 4.72 0.06
C GLY A 212 -5.52 5.53 -0.94
N LEU A 213 -6.59 6.18 -0.45
CA LEU A 213 -7.47 7.02 -1.25
C LEU A 213 -6.74 8.22 -1.86
N LEU A 214 -5.88 8.88 -1.08
CA LEU A 214 -5.09 10.02 -1.56
C LEU A 214 -4.13 9.60 -2.68
N ILE A 215 -3.47 8.45 -2.54
CA ILE A 215 -2.59 7.90 -3.58
C ILE A 215 -3.37 7.59 -4.86
N GLN A 216 -4.56 7.01 -4.72
CA GLN A 216 -5.46 6.73 -5.85
C GLN A 216 -5.94 8.01 -6.54
N LEU A 217 -6.17 9.07 -5.78
CA LEU A 217 -6.59 10.38 -6.29
C LEU A 217 -5.48 11.09 -7.09
N ALA A 218 -4.21 10.70 -6.93
CA ALA A 218 -3.09 11.31 -7.64
C ALA A 218 -3.14 11.18 -9.18
N GLY A 219 -4.05 10.35 -9.72
CA GLY A 219 -4.21 10.17 -11.17
C GLY A 219 -3.05 9.42 -11.85
N ASN A 220 -2.10 8.90 -11.06
CA ASN A 220 -0.94 8.17 -11.56
C ASN A 220 -1.12 6.66 -11.30
N ARG A 221 -1.35 5.90 -12.38
CA ARG A 221 -1.53 4.44 -12.31
C ARG A 221 -0.36 3.72 -11.65
N MET A 222 0.88 4.21 -11.75
CA MET A 222 2.00 3.60 -11.05
C MET A 222 1.95 3.83 -9.54
N LEU A 223 1.49 5.00 -9.09
CA LEU A 223 1.28 5.27 -7.67
C LEU A 223 0.12 4.45 -7.11
N ASP A 224 -0.95 4.26 -7.89
CA ASP A 224 -2.09 3.42 -7.50
C ASP A 224 -1.66 1.98 -7.14
N HIS A 225 -0.74 1.38 -7.92
CA HIS A 225 -0.19 0.06 -7.59
C HIS A 225 0.60 0.04 -6.26
N LEU A 226 1.06 1.20 -5.77
CA LEU A 226 1.74 1.32 -4.48
C LEU A 226 0.78 1.56 -3.31
N SER A 227 -0.50 1.89 -3.56
CA SER A 227 -1.49 2.15 -2.51
C SER A 227 -1.64 0.98 -1.54
N GLY A 228 -1.74 -0.25 -2.05
CA GLY A 228 -1.85 -1.46 -1.24
C GLY A 228 -0.61 -1.73 -0.37
N ILE A 229 0.58 -1.34 -0.84
CA ILE A 229 1.84 -1.45 -0.08
C ILE A 229 1.82 -0.46 1.10
N VAL A 230 1.40 0.78 0.85
CA VAL A 230 1.27 1.82 1.88
C VAL A 230 0.23 1.44 2.91
N SER A 231 -0.94 0.94 2.48
CA SER A 231 -1.96 0.44 3.41
C SER A 231 -1.44 -0.72 4.26
N ALA A 232 -0.75 -1.69 3.68
CA ALA A 232 -0.15 -2.79 4.43
C ALA A 232 0.90 -2.28 5.46
N ALA A 233 1.74 -1.33 5.07
CA ALA A 233 2.73 -0.70 5.94
C ALA A 233 2.08 -0.03 7.17
N LEU A 234 0.98 0.70 6.95
CA LEU A 234 0.26 1.43 7.98
C LEU A 234 -0.49 0.51 8.95
N GLN A 235 -1.11 -0.56 8.45
CA GLN A 235 -1.79 -1.57 9.28
C GLN A 235 -0.82 -2.30 10.21
N VAL A 236 0.42 -2.54 9.74
CA VAL A 236 1.47 -3.22 10.50
C VAL A 236 2.13 -2.32 11.54
N SER A 237 2.28 -1.03 11.24
CA SER A 237 2.93 -0.06 12.13
C SER A 237 2.09 0.27 13.38
N GLY A 238 0.76 0.06 13.33
CA GLY A 238 -0.14 0.24 14.47
C GLY A 238 -0.02 -0.77 15.63
N ALA A 239 0.84 -1.79 15.52
CA ALA A 239 1.17 -2.68 16.63
C ALA A 239 2.07 -1.97 17.67
N PRO A 240 1.85 -2.16 18.98
CA PRO A 240 2.43 -1.29 20.02
C PRO A 240 3.95 -1.41 20.10
N ALA A 241 4.67 -0.53 19.40
CA ALA A 241 6.08 -0.28 19.62
C ALA A 241 6.33 1.24 19.65
N THR A 242 6.68 1.70 20.85
CA THR A 242 7.47 2.90 21.19
C THR A 242 7.60 3.99 20.12
N GLY A 243 7.03 5.16 20.43
CA GLY A 243 7.54 6.45 19.96
C GLY A 243 6.71 7.13 18.88
N CYS A 244 6.71 6.60 17.66
CA CYS A 244 6.29 7.36 16.48
C CYS A 244 4.87 7.08 15.95
N ASP A 245 4.18 6.04 16.44
CA ASP A 245 2.88 5.56 15.89
C ASP A 245 1.68 5.77 16.83
N ARG A 246 1.76 6.69 17.80
CA ARG A 246 0.61 6.97 18.67
C ARG A 246 -0.34 7.97 18.00
N PRO A 247 -1.64 7.66 17.89
CA PRO A 247 -2.67 8.64 17.56
C PRO A 247 -2.47 9.92 18.38
N SER A 248 -2.48 11.07 17.72
CA SER A 248 -2.31 12.38 18.36
C SER A 248 -3.15 13.44 17.67
N GLU A 249 -3.51 14.48 18.40
CA GLU A 249 -4.25 15.63 17.85
C GLU A 249 -3.46 16.31 16.72
N SER A 250 -2.13 16.37 16.85
CA SER A 250 -1.25 16.88 15.79
C SER A 250 -1.36 16.05 14.51
N CYS A 251 -1.37 14.72 14.61
CA CYS A 251 -1.53 13.85 13.45
C CYS A 251 -2.88 14.10 12.74
N VAL A 252 -3.99 14.16 13.49
CA VAL A 252 -5.32 14.46 12.94
C VAL A 252 -5.35 15.85 12.30
N ALA A 253 -4.71 16.85 12.91
CA ALA A 253 -4.63 18.20 12.37
C ALA A 253 -3.85 18.26 11.04
N HIS A 254 -2.78 17.49 10.88
CA HIS A 254 -2.07 17.42 9.60
C HIS A 254 -2.93 16.76 8.51
N HIS A 255 -3.67 15.70 8.84
CA HIS A 255 -4.64 15.09 7.92
C HIS A 255 -5.71 16.09 7.46
N ALA A 256 -6.28 16.87 8.38
CA ALA A 256 -7.25 17.91 8.05
C ALA A 256 -6.67 18.96 7.08
N ARG A 257 -5.43 19.43 7.31
CA ARG A 257 -4.76 20.38 6.41
C ARG A 257 -4.55 19.83 5.00
N ILE A 258 -4.32 18.51 4.86
CA ILE A 258 -4.21 17.88 3.54
C ILE A 258 -5.56 17.95 2.83
N VAL A 259 -6.66 17.61 3.51
CA VAL A 259 -8.01 17.70 2.94
C VAL A 259 -8.34 19.13 2.52
N ASP A 260 -8.06 20.12 3.36
CA ASP A 260 -8.29 21.54 3.06
C ASP A 260 -7.51 21.98 1.81
N ALA A 261 -6.23 21.58 1.72
CA ALA A 261 -5.39 21.89 0.56
C ALA A 261 -5.91 21.23 -0.73
N LEU A 262 -6.38 19.97 -0.64
CA LEU A 262 -6.98 19.28 -1.78
C LEU A 262 -8.28 19.94 -2.24
N ALA A 263 -9.13 20.39 -1.30
CA ALA A 263 -10.36 21.12 -1.60
C ALA A 263 -10.09 22.48 -2.25
N ALA A 264 -9.02 23.16 -1.82
CA ALA A 264 -8.57 24.42 -2.42
C ALA A 264 -7.83 24.24 -3.77
N GLY A 265 -7.51 22.99 -4.16
CA GLY A 265 -6.69 22.71 -5.33
C GLY A 265 -5.21 23.12 -5.19
N ASP A 266 -4.73 23.34 -3.96
CA ASP A 266 -3.35 23.74 -3.68
C ASP A 266 -2.46 22.52 -3.45
N GLY A 267 -1.85 22.03 -4.54
CA GLY A 267 -0.94 20.90 -4.47
C GLY A 267 0.34 21.16 -3.67
N THR A 268 0.79 22.42 -3.57
CA THR A 268 2.01 22.74 -2.81
C THR A 268 1.73 22.66 -1.31
N ALA A 269 0.57 23.18 -0.89
CA ALA A 269 0.11 23.03 0.49
C ALA A 269 -0.15 21.57 0.85
N ALA A 270 -0.76 20.78 -0.05
CA ALA A 270 -1.00 19.35 0.16
C ALA A 270 0.32 18.57 0.32
N GLU A 271 1.31 18.82 -0.54
CA GLU A 271 2.66 18.24 -0.43
C GLU A 271 3.30 18.58 0.92
N THR A 272 3.24 19.86 1.31
CA THR A 272 3.87 20.35 2.55
C THR A 272 3.21 19.74 3.78
N ALA A 273 1.88 19.68 3.82
CA ALA A 273 1.14 19.07 4.92
C ALA A 273 1.42 17.56 5.02
N MET A 274 1.52 16.85 3.90
CA MET A 274 1.93 15.44 3.88
C MET A 274 3.37 15.24 4.38
N ARG A 275 4.30 16.11 3.99
CA ARG A 275 5.65 16.10 4.55
C ARG A 275 5.63 16.33 6.06
N GLN A 276 4.82 17.25 6.56
CA GLN A 276 4.74 17.48 8.01
C GLN A 276 4.12 16.29 8.75
N LEU A 277 3.09 15.66 8.16
CA LEU A 277 2.47 14.44 8.70
C LEU A 277 3.48 13.30 8.86
N LEU A 278 4.32 13.11 7.85
CA LEU A 278 5.34 12.06 7.86
C LEU A 278 6.61 12.49 8.62
N MET A 279 6.77 13.79 8.94
CA MET A 279 7.85 14.35 9.77
C MET A 279 7.45 14.25 11.24
N VAL A 280 7.38 13.03 11.74
CA VAL A 280 7.33 12.78 13.18
C VAL A 280 8.70 12.23 13.58
N HIS A 281 9.50 13.08 14.22
CA HIS A 281 10.89 12.86 14.62
C HIS A 281 11.19 11.43 15.12
N PRO A 282 11.97 10.63 14.36
CA PRO A 282 12.88 9.71 14.99
C PRO A 282 14.15 10.49 15.35
N GLU A 283 14.72 10.27 16.53
CA GLU A 283 16.15 10.50 16.81
C GLU A 283 17.03 9.54 15.96
N VAL A 284 16.72 9.39 14.68
CA VAL A 284 17.52 8.64 13.73
C VAL A 284 18.06 9.67 12.76
N GLU A 285 19.21 10.18 13.16
CA GLU A 285 20.17 10.84 12.30
C GLU A 285 20.13 10.21 10.91
N ARG A 286 19.82 11.03 9.89
CA ARG A 286 19.86 10.60 8.48
C ARG A 286 21.31 10.24 8.13
N VAL A 287 21.71 9.01 8.40
CA VAL A 287 22.90 8.44 7.79
C VAL A 287 22.46 7.81 6.48
N VAL A 288 22.37 8.65 5.44
CA VAL A 288 22.49 8.15 4.07
C VAL A 288 23.95 7.71 3.95
N PRO A 289 24.27 6.41 3.83
CA PRO A 289 25.64 6.00 3.55
C PRO A 289 26.02 6.62 2.21
N ALA A 290 27.17 7.31 2.17
CA ALA A 290 27.70 7.82 0.92
C ALA A 290 27.74 6.70 -0.13
N PRO A 291 27.51 6.99 -1.42
CA PRO A 291 27.64 6.00 -2.48
C PRO A 291 28.98 5.30 -2.33
N ARG A 292 28.97 3.96 -2.30
CA ARG A 292 30.22 3.20 -2.33
C ARG A 292 30.91 3.52 -3.65
N GLU A 293 32.00 4.27 -3.58
CA GLU A 293 32.91 4.41 -4.71
C GLU A 293 33.45 3.01 -5.03
N HIS A 294 33.24 2.59 -6.28
CA HIS A 294 33.79 1.36 -6.84
C HIS A 294 35.18 1.61 -7.41
#